data_AF-A0A933BNN7-F1
#
_entry.id   AF-A0A933BNN7-F1
#
_cell.length_a   1.000
_cell.length_b   1.000
_cell.length_c   1.000
_cell.angle_alpha   90.00
_cell.angle_beta   90.00
_cell.angle_gamma   90.00
#
_symmetry.space_group_name_H-M   'P 1'
#
loop_
_entity.id
_entity.type
_entity.pdbx_description
1 polymer ?
#
loop_
_entity_poly.entity_id
_entity_poly.type
_entity_poly.pdbx_seq_one_letter_code
_entity_poly.pdbx_strand_id
1 'polypeptide(L)'
;MRFLNLLGNKFFSAVLSWLMGQRVRDTLCATKAFFRKDRDAILSIKDELGPIDPFGDFELLFGAARLNLKIAELPVRYRPRTYGTTKISRFRDGWLLLKMCLRVLRRFKLP
;
A
#
# COMPACT_ATOMS: atom_id res chain seq x y z
N MET A 1 -0.83 21.85 -8.18
CA MET A 1 -0.49 20.40 -8.22
C MET A 1 -0.37 19.72 -6.85
N ARG A 2 0.23 20.32 -5.81
CA ARG A 2 0.35 19.70 -4.46
C ARG A 2 -0.99 19.26 -3.85
N PHE A 3 -2.06 20.02 -4.10
CA PHE A 3 -3.40 19.75 -3.59
C PHE A 3 -3.98 18.41 -4.10
N LEU A 4 -3.88 18.11 -5.39
CA LEU A 4 -4.35 16.83 -5.94
C LEU A 4 -3.60 15.63 -5.36
N ASN A 5 -2.31 15.78 -5.06
CA ASN A 5 -1.56 14.73 -4.38
C ASN A 5 -2.06 14.52 -2.95
N LEU A 6 -2.33 15.61 -2.24
CA LEU A 6 -2.84 15.54 -0.88
C LEU A 6 -4.21 14.84 -0.86
N LEU A 7 -5.09 15.17 -1.82
CA LEU A 7 -6.37 14.50 -1.99
C LEU A 7 -6.22 13.02 -2.32
N GLY A 8 -5.38 12.67 -3.29
CA GLY A 8 -5.11 11.28 -3.66
C GLY A 8 -4.57 10.47 -2.49
N ASN A 9 -3.57 10.97 -1.78
CA ASN A 9 -2.99 10.29 -0.62
C ASN A 9 -4.03 10.09 0.50
N LYS A 10 -4.85 11.11 0.80
CA LYS A 10 -5.93 10.99 1.80
C LYS A 10 -6.98 9.95 1.37
N PHE A 11 -7.40 10.00 0.11
CA PHE A 11 -8.37 9.06 -0.44
C PHE A 11 -7.87 7.61 -0.36
N PHE A 12 -6.68 7.34 -0.90
CA PHE A 12 -6.12 5.99 -0.90
C PHE A 12 -5.79 5.50 0.52
N SER A 13 -5.26 6.35 1.39
CA SER A 13 -5.05 6.01 2.80
C SER A 13 -6.35 5.58 3.48
N ALA A 14 -7.46 6.29 3.25
CA ALA A 14 -8.75 5.94 3.83
C ALA A 14 -9.30 4.61 3.28
N VAL A 15 -9.26 4.42 1.96
CA VAL A 15 -9.73 3.19 1.30
C VAL A 15 -8.91 1.99 1.78
N LEU A 16 -7.59 2.10 1.77
CA LEU A 16 -6.69 1.02 2.17
C LEU A 16 -6.84 0.72 3.67
N SER A 17 -6.97 1.74 4.52
CA SER A 17 -7.25 1.54 5.95
C SER A 17 -8.54 0.74 6.17
N TRP A 18 -9.59 1.06 5.41
CA TRP A 18 -10.87 0.35 5.49
C TRP A 18 -10.78 -1.10 4.99
N LEU A 19 -10.02 -1.33 3.92
CA LEU A 19 -9.76 -2.67 3.37
C LEU A 19 -8.98 -3.54 4.35
N MET A 20 -7.92 -2.98 4.97
CA MET A 20 -7.08 -3.70 5.94
C MET A 20 -7.69 -3.82 7.33
N GLY A 21 -8.73 -3.05 7.65
CA GLY A 21 -9.32 -2.97 8.99
C GLY A 21 -8.42 -2.30 10.04
N GLN A 22 -7.32 -1.68 9.61
CA GLN A 22 -6.35 -1.01 10.47
C GLN A 22 -6.02 0.36 9.88
N ARG A 23 -5.79 1.36 10.75
CA ARG A 23 -5.50 2.72 10.30
C ARG A 23 -4.06 2.83 9.79
N VAL A 24 -3.90 3.17 8.52
CA VAL A 24 -2.60 3.42 7.87
C VAL A 24 -2.69 4.73 7.06
N ARG A 25 -1.85 5.70 7.40
CA ARG A 25 -1.82 7.05 6.80
C ARG A 25 -0.91 7.13 5.58
N ASP A 26 0.18 6.37 5.57
CA ASP A 26 1.19 6.35 4.51
C ASP A 26 1.43 4.91 4.03
N THR A 27 0.62 4.50 3.07
CA THR A 27 0.68 3.14 2.49
C THR A 27 1.82 2.98 1.49
N LEU A 28 2.26 4.07 0.87
CA LEU A 28 3.27 4.09 -0.20
C LEU A 28 4.68 4.43 0.31
N CYS A 29 4.89 4.42 1.62
CA CYS A 29 6.22 4.56 2.21
C CYS A 29 7.09 3.36 1.79
N ALA A 30 8.19 3.60 1.07
CA ALA A 30 9.08 2.52 0.62
C ALA A 30 9.84 1.82 1.77
N THR A 31 9.91 2.44 2.95
CA THR A 31 10.60 1.87 4.11
C THR A 31 9.62 1.12 4.99
N LYS A 32 9.69 -0.21 4.97
CA LYS A 32 8.88 -1.11 5.77
C LYS A 32 9.77 -2.14 6.47
N ALA A 33 9.40 -2.53 7.68
CA ALA A 33 10.09 -3.55 8.46
C ALA A 33 9.07 -4.55 9.01
N PHE A 34 9.44 -5.83 8.99
CA PHE A 34 8.63 -6.94 9.50
C PHE A 34 9.57 -8.06 9.98
N PHE A 35 9.06 -8.96 10.82
CA PHE A 35 9.89 -10.06 11.31
C PHE A 35 10.17 -11.08 10.21
N ARG A 36 11.40 -11.60 10.21
CA ARG A 36 11.83 -12.61 9.24
C ARG A 36 10.93 -13.86 9.26
N LYS A 37 10.47 -14.27 10.44
CA LYS A 37 9.58 -15.44 10.63
C LYS A 37 8.23 -15.29 9.93
N ASP A 38 7.74 -14.07 9.79
CA ASP A 38 6.42 -13.79 9.21
C ASP A 38 6.50 -13.56 7.69
N ARG A 39 7.72 -13.49 7.13
CA ARG A 39 7.96 -13.13 5.72
C ARG A 39 7.16 -14.00 4.76
N ASP A 40 7.33 -15.31 4.84
CA ASP A 40 6.78 -16.21 3.82
C ASP A 40 5.26 -16.29 3.95
N ALA A 41 4.73 -16.19 5.17
CA ALA A 41 3.30 -16.07 5.43
C ALA A 41 2.72 -14.76 4.84
N ILE A 42 3.41 -13.63 5.02
CA ILE A 42 2.98 -12.34 4.46
C ILE A 42 2.98 -12.41 2.92
N LEU A 43 4.03 -12.96 2.32
CA LEU A 43 4.19 -13.02 0.87
C LEU A 43 3.30 -14.06 0.20
N SER A 44 2.70 -15.00 0.94
CA SER A 44 1.75 -15.98 0.41
C SER A 44 0.54 -15.34 -0.27
N ILE A 45 0.20 -14.10 0.10
CA ILE A 45 -0.90 -13.34 -0.50
C ILE A 45 -0.69 -13.01 -1.99
N LYS A 46 0.54 -13.13 -2.51
CA LYS A 46 0.88 -12.82 -3.89
C LYS A 46 -0.01 -13.58 -4.89
N ASP A 47 -0.32 -14.83 -4.59
CA ASP A 47 -1.18 -15.67 -5.44
C ASP A 47 -2.64 -15.14 -5.46
N GLU A 48 -3.08 -14.52 -4.37
CA GLU A 48 -4.40 -13.91 -4.24
C GLU A 48 -4.48 -12.51 -4.87
N LEU A 49 -3.41 -11.71 -4.75
CA LEU A 49 -3.32 -10.35 -5.32
C LEU A 49 -3.13 -10.35 -6.84
N GLY A 50 -2.45 -11.38 -7.36
CA GLY A 50 -2.06 -11.49 -8.76
C GLY A 50 -0.88 -10.57 -9.13
N PRO A 51 -0.45 -10.56 -10.41
CA PRO A 51 0.83 -10.00 -10.85
C PRO A 51 0.92 -8.46 -10.87
N ILE A 52 0.02 -7.75 -10.20
CA ILE A 52 -0.18 -6.30 -10.38
C ILE A 52 0.27 -5.52 -9.14
N ASP A 53 1.37 -5.91 -8.49
CA ASP A 53 2.04 -5.02 -7.54
C ASP A 53 3.43 -4.62 -8.07
N PRO A 54 3.55 -3.50 -8.81
CA PRO A 54 4.86 -3.02 -9.24
C PRO A 54 5.64 -2.34 -8.11
N PHE A 55 5.04 -2.13 -6.94
CA PHE A 55 5.67 -1.47 -5.79
C PHE A 55 6.15 -2.49 -4.74
N GLY A 56 5.45 -3.62 -4.60
CA GLY A 56 5.68 -4.64 -3.58
C GLY A 56 5.14 -4.27 -2.19
N ASP A 57 4.68 -3.04 -2.01
CA ASP A 57 4.15 -2.51 -0.75
C ASP A 57 2.81 -3.14 -0.37
N PHE A 58 1.99 -3.46 -1.37
CA PHE A 58 0.63 -3.96 -1.15
C PHE A 58 0.65 -5.43 -0.74
N GLU A 59 1.55 -6.23 -1.31
CA GLU A 59 1.80 -7.60 -0.85
C GLU A 59 2.12 -7.61 0.66
N LEU A 60 3.01 -6.72 1.11
CA LEU A 60 3.39 -6.64 2.52
C LEU A 60 2.24 -6.17 3.41
N LEU A 61 1.54 -5.11 3.03
CA LEU A 61 0.48 -4.51 3.84
C LEU A 61 -0.76 -5.42 3.93
N PHE A 62 -1.23 -5.94 2.80
CA PHE A 62 -2.39 -6.83 2.80
C PHE A 62 -2.06 -8.19 3.37
N GLY A 63 -0.86 -8.72 3.14
CA GLY A 63 -0.40 -9.97 3.77
C GLY A 63 -0.37 -9.85 5.29
N ALA A 64 0.20 -8.75 5.81
CA ALA A 64 0.17 -8.46 7.24
C ALA A 64 -1.26 -8.31 7.79
N ALA A 65 -2.13 -7.59 7.08
CA ALA A 65 -3.52 -7.42 7.47
C ALA A 65 -4.31 -8.75 7.46
N ARG A 66 -4.06 -9.62 6.48
CA ARG A 66 -4.68 -10.95 6.35
C ARG A 66 -4.33 -11.86 7.53
N LEU A 67 -3.09 -11.78 7.99
CA LEU A 67 -2.58 -12.49 9.15
C LEU A 67 -2.97 -11.82 10.49
N ASN A 68 -3.77 -10.74 10.46
CA ASN A 68 -4.10 -9.92 11.62
C ASN A 68 -2.87 -9.41 12.39
N LEU A 69 -1.74 -9.21 11.70
CA LEU A 69 -0.56 -8.60 12.29
C LEU A 69 -0.81 -7.11 12.52
N LYS A 70 -0.28 -6.58 13.62
CA LYS A 70 -0.40 -5.17 13.96
C LYS A 70 0.48 -4.33 13.04
N ILE A 71 -0.13 -3.41 12.31
CA ILE A 71 0.57 -2.45 11.45
C ILE A 71 0.76 -1.15 12.25
N ALA A 72 2.01 -0.69 12.36
CA ALA A 72 2.36 0.55 13.05
C ALA A 72 3.16 1.47 12.14
N GLU A 73 2.90 2.78 12.24
CA GLU A 73 3.60 3.80 11.47
C GLU A 73 4.52 4.62 12.38
N LEU A 74 5.77 4.78 11.96
CA LEU A 74 6.73 5.65 12.63
C LEU A 74 6.85 6.96 11.83
N PRO A 75 6.79 8.13 12.50
CA PRO A 75 6.87 9.40 11.81
C PRO A 75 8.28 9.60 11.23
N VAL A 76 8.36 9.82 9.91
CA VAL A 76 9.61 10.10 9.20
C VAL A 76 9.52 11.47 8.53
N ARG A 77 10.62 12.25 8.59
CA ARG A 77 10.72 13.53 7.89
C ARG A 77 11.21 13.29 6.46
N TYR A 78 10.30 13.35 5.50
CA TYR A 78 10.65 13.31 4.08
C TYR A 78 11.42 14.57 3.67
N ARG A 79 12.51 14.39 2.91
CA ARG A 79 13.29 15.46 2.31
C ARG A 79 13.09 15.48 0.79
N PRO A 80 13.12 16.66 0.15
CA PRO A 80 13.07 16.74 -1.30
C PRO A 80 14.28 15.99 -1.88
N ARG A 81 14.04 15.23 -2.93
CA ARG A 81 15.09 14.53 -3.66
C ARG A 81 16.00 15.56 -4.34
N THR A 82 17.31 15.43 -4.17
CA THR A 82 18.30 16.35 -4.78
C THR A 82 18.79 15.90 -6.15
N TYR A 83 18.49 14.66 -6.56
CA TYR A 83 19.00 14.06 -7.80
C TYR A 83 17.96 13.16 -8.47
N GLY A 84 18.02 13.05 -9.80
CA GLY A 84 17.15 12.18 -10.60
C GLY A 84 15.73 12.70 -10.82
N THR A 85 15.00 12.04 -11.71
CA THR A 85 13.63 12.41 -12.09
C THR A 85 12.58 11.59 -11.35
N THR A 86 11.36 12.14 -11.26
CA THR A 86 10.19 11.45 -10.71
C THR A 86 9.80 10.31 -11.64
N LYS A 87 9.85 9.07 -11.14
CA LYS A 87 9.43 7.87 -11.89
C LYS A 87 7.92 7.60 -11.84
N ILE A 88 7.20 8.35 -11.00
CA ILE A 88 5.77 8.15 -10.73
C ILE A 88 4.93 9.07 -11.63
N SER A 89 4.00 8.47 -12.37
CA SER A 89 2.97 9.18 -13.13
C SER A 89 1.66 9.16 -12.35
N ARG A 90 1.21 10.33 -11.89
CA ARG A 90 0.11 10.48 -10.92
C ARG A 90 -1.20 9.83 -11.36
N PHE A 91 -1.55 9.97 -12.64
CA PHE A 91 -2.79 9.44 -13.18
C PHE A 91 -2.67 7.94 -13.53
N ARG A 92 -1.55 7.54 -14.15
CA ARG A 92 -1.33 6.14 -14.51
C ARG A 92 -1.22 5.27 -13.26
N ASP A 93 -0.40 5.69 -12.31
CA ASP A 93 -0.13 4.93 -11.09
C ASP A 93 -1.30 5.05 -10.10
N GLY A 94 -2.03 6.18 -10.10
CA GLY A 94 -3.30 6.30 -9.37
C GLY A 94 -4.40 5.37 -9.89
N TRP A 95 -4.53 5.24 -11.22
CA TRP A 95 -5.46 4.28 -11.84
C TRP A 95 -5.07 2.83 -11.53
N LEU A 96 -3.77 2.54 -11.53
CA LEU A 96 -3.25 1.25 -11.11
C LEU A 96 -3.62 0.95 -9.65
N LEU A 97 -3.40 1.91 -8.75
CA LEU A 97 -3.77 1.78 -7.33
C LEU A 97 -5.26 1.47 -7.15
N LEU A 98 -6.11 2.15 -7.91
CA LEU A 98 -7.55 1.94 -7.85
C LEU A 98 -7.92 0.51 -8.28
N LYS A 99 -7.32 0.00 -9.37
CA LYS A 99 -7.52 -1.38 -9.81
C LYS A 99 -7.09 -2.39 -8.74
N MET A 100 -5.99 -2.13 -8.04
CA MET A 100 -5.53 -2.97 -6.93
C MET A 100 -6.54 -2.96 -5.78
N CYS A 101 -6.99 -1.78 -5.36
CA CYS A 101 -8.00 -1.64 -4.30
C CYS A 101 -9.29 -2.40 -4.64
N LEU A 102 -9.78 -2.29 -5.89
CA LEU A 102 -10.97 -3.01 -6.34
C LEU A 102 -10.80 -4.52 -6.36
N ARG A 103 -9.60 -5.02 -6.71
CA ARG A 103 -9.33 -6.45 -6.67
C ARG A 103 -9.29 -6.97 -5.25
N VAL A 104 -8.59 -6.29 -4.36
CA VAL A 104 -8.53 -6.66 -2.95
C VAL A 104 -9.92 -6.59 -2.32
N LEU A 105 -10.71 -5.56 -2.62
CA LEU A 105 -12.11 -5.46 -2.18
C LEU A 105 -12.91 -6.73 -2.51
N ARG A 106 -12.79 -7.22 -3.75
CA ARG A 106 -13.49 -8.42 -4.21
C ARG A 106 -13.01 -9.72 -3.56
N ARG A 107 -11.79 -9.77 -3.04
CA ARG A 107 -11.20 -10.99 -2.45
C ARG A 107 -11.21 -10.99 -0.93
N PHE A 108 -11.13 -9.82 -0.30
CA PHE A 108 -10.99 -9.66 1.15
C PHE A 108 -12.30 -9.35 1.87
N LYS A 109 -13.24 -8.67 1.21
CA LYS A 109 -14.46 -8.13 1.84
C LYS A 109 -15.74 -8.72 1.26
N LEU A 110 -15.74 -9.08 -0.01
CA LEU A 110 -16.87 -9.72 -0.65
C LEU A 110 -16.72 -11.24 -0.51
N PRO A 111 -17.74 -11.95 0.01
CA PRO A 111 -17.74 -13.41 0.16
C PRO A 111 -17.74 -14.14 -1.20
#